data_AF-G9P6Q0-F1
#
_entry.id   AF-G9P6Q0-F1
#
_cell.length_a   1.000
_cell.length_b   1.000
_cell.length_c   1.000
_cell.angle_alpha   90.00
_cell.angle_beta   90.00
_cell.angle_gamma   90.00
#
_symmetry.space_group_name_H-M   'P 1'
#
loop_
_entity.id
_entity.type
_entity.pdbx_description
1 polymer ?
#
loop_
_entity_poly.entity_id
_entity_poly.type
_entity_poly.pdbx_seq_one_letter_code
_entity_poly.pdbx_strand_id
1 'polypeptide(L)'
;MATYYMYFPFLACEVKCSATALDVADRQNAHTMALAARGIVELFRLVKREDEINSQILSFSISHDHCSVRIYGYYPVINGAETKYHRHPIHSFDFTTLDGKDKWTAYRFTKNIYDVWMPEHFKKICSAIDQLPNDVLALSESTDVC
;
A
#
# COMPACT_ATOMS: atom_id res chain seq x y z
N MET A 1 2.97 -7.93 7.81
CA MET A 1 1.81 -7.83 8.73
C MET A 1 1.68 -6.39 9.22
N ALA A 2 0.54 -5.72 8.99
CA ALA A 2 0.25 -4.43 9.62
C ALA A 2 0.04 -4.64 11.13
N THR A 3 0.60 -3.77 11.97
CA THR A 3 0.44 -3.76 13.42
C THR A 3 -0.35 -2.51 13.80
N TYR A 4 -0.92 -2.49 15.01
CA TYR A 4 -1.67 -1.33 15.49
C TYR A 4 -0.80 -0.05 15.67
N TYR A 5 0.53 -0.18 15.63
CA TYR A 5 1.46 0.96 15.64
C TYR A 5 1.79 1.49 14.24
N MET A 6 1.36 0.83 13.16
CA MET A 6 1.66 1.26 11.78
C MET A 6 0.48 2.02 11.17
N TYR A 7 0.66 3.32 11.02
CA TYR A 7 -0.29 4.20 10.34
C TYR A 7 0.07 4.31 8.86
N PHE A 8 -0.94 4.15 7.99
CA PHE A 8 -0.83 4.26 6.54
C PHE A 8 0.34 3.46 5.91
N PRO A 9 0.46 2.14 6.17
CA PRO A 9 1.50 1.33 5.54
C PRO A 9 1.31 1.30 4.02
N PHE A 10 2.37 1.49 3.23
CA PHE A 10 2.27 1.61 1.77
C PHE A 10 3.00 0.51 0.99
N LEU A 11 3.69 -0.39 1.68
CA LEU A 11 4.43 -1.50 1.07
C LEU A 11 4.27 -2.78 1.91
N ALA A 12 3.90 -3.88 1.29
CA ALA A 12 3.97 -5.22 1.87
C ALA A 12 4.86 -6.15 1.06
N CYS A 13 5.65 -6.95 1.74
CA CYS A 13 6.52 -7.94 1.12
C CYS A 13 6.25 -9.30 1.74
N GLU A 14 5.97 -10.30 0.92
CA GLU A 14 5.73 -11.67 1.36
C GLU A 14 6.68 -12.61 0.62
N VAL A 15 7.36 -13.45 1.39
CA VAL A 15 8.21 -14.51 0.87
C VAL A 15 7.53 -15.86 1.04
N LYS A 16 7.63 -16.72 0.04
CA LYS A 16 7.16 -18.10 0.12
C LYS A 16 8.29 -19.06 -0.18
N CYS A 17 8.30 -20.16 0.57
CA CYS A 17 9.14 -21.32 0.28
C CYS A 17 8.36 -22.27 -0.64
N SER A 18 9.08 -23.11 -1.39
CA SER A 18 8.58 -23.97 -2.49
C SER A 18 7.31 -24.79 -2.21
N ALA A 19 6.99 -25.08 -0.94
CA ALA A 19 5.78 -25.78 -0.54
C ALA A 19 4.49 -24.93 -0.60
N THR A 20 4.61 -23.60 -0.70
CA THR A 20 3.47 -22.66 -0.79
C THR A 20 3.59 -21.80 -2.02
N ALA A 21 2.55 -21.77 -2.85
CA ALA A 21 2.56 -21.00 -4.09
C ALA A 21 2.43 -19.49 -3.82
N LEU A 22 2.99 -18.69 -4.74
CA LEU A 22 2.95 -17.22 -4.70
C LEU A 22 1.52 -16.66 -4.72
N ASP A 23 0.51 -17.43 -5.14
CA ASP A 23 -0.88 -17.01 -5.07
C ASP A 23 -1.35 -16.77 -3.62
N VAL A 24 -0.81 -17.52 -2.65
CA VAL A 24 -1.08 -17.28 -1.21
C VAL A 24 -0.47 -15.95 -0.77
N ALA A 25 0.78 -15.66 -1.16
CA ALA A 25 1.40 -14.36 -0.90
C ALA A 25 0.60 -13.22 -1.52
N ASP A 26 0.20 -13.38 -2.79
CA ASP A 26 -0.55 -12.38 -3.54
C ASP A 26 -1.91 -12.09 -2.88
N ARG A 27 -2.58 -13.09 -2.29
CA ARG A 27 -3.83 -12.90 -1.53
C ARG A 27 -3.60 -12.19 -0.20
N GLN A 28 -2.57 -12.57 0.55
CA GLN A 28 -2.21 -11.93 1.82
C GLN A 28 -1.87 -10.45 1.61
N ASN A 29 -0.99 -10.18 0.64
CA ASN A 29 -0.63 -8.84 0.22
C ASN A 29 -1.85 -8.04 -0.24
N ALA A 30 -2.73 -8.64 -1.06
CA ALA A 30 -3.94 -7.94 -1.51
C ALA A 30 -4.86 -7.53 -0.36
N HIS A 31 -5.06 -8.42 0.62
CA HIS A 31 -5.84 -8.08 1.81
C HIS A 31 -5.19 -6.94 2.60
N THR A 32 -3.91 -7.04 2.94
CA THR A 32 -3.22 -6.01 3.73
C THR A 32 -3.16 -4.66 3.01
N MET A 33 -2.87 -4.65 1.70
CA MET A 33 -2.76 -3.40 0.93
C MET A 33 -4.11 -2.76 0.62
N ALA A 34 -5.20 -3.54 0.54
CA ALA A 34 -6.55 -3.00 0.49
C ALA A 34 -6.94 -2.29 1.80
N LEU A 35 -6.61 -2.87 2.96
CA LEU A 35 -6.84 -2.21 4.26
C LEU A 35 -6.03 -0.94 4.42
N ALA A 36 -4.77 -0.95 3.96
CA ALA A 36 -3.93 0.24 3.92
C ALA A 36 -4.54 1.35 3.06
N ALA A 37 -4.92 1.03 1.82
CA ALA A 37 -5.55 1.98 0.91
C ALA A 37 -6.87 2.51 1.48
N ARG A 38 -7.63 1.66 2.19
CA ARG A 38 -8.86 2.06 2.87
C ARG A 38 -8.65 3.15 3.91
N GLY A 39 -7.62 3.04 4.75
CA GLY A 39 -7.32 4.08 5.74
C GLY A 39 -7.07 5.44 5.08
N ILE A 40 -6.36 5.47 3.95
CA ILE A 40 -6.11 6.69 3.17
C ILE A 40 -7.42 7.23 2.58
N VAL A 41 -8.27 6.36 2.02
CA VAL A 41 -9.57 6.77 1.48
C VAL A 41 -10.47 7.39 2.55
N GLU A 42 -10.52 6.78 3.74
CA GLU A 42 -11.30 7.31 4.86
C GLU A 42 -10.79 8.68 5.29
N LEU A 43 -9.47 8.88 5.41
CA LEU A 43 -8.87 10.19 5.69
C LEU A 43 -9.27 11.24 4.64
N PHE A 44 -9.13 10.93 3.35
CA PHE A 44 -9.40 11.89 2.28
C PHE A 44 -10.90 12.21 2.15
N ARG A 45 -11.79 11.27 2.47
CA ARG A 45 -13.24 11.52 2.56
C ARG A 45 -13.60 12.48 3.69
N LEU A 46 -12.94 12.38 4.85
CA LEU A 46 -13.19 13.28 5.98
C LEU A 46 -12.95 14.75 5.61
N VAL A 47 -12.01 15.00 4.69
CA VAL A 47 -11.66 16.33 4.20
C VAL A 47 -12.21 16.63 2.80
N LYS A 48 -13.10 15.78 2.26
CA LYS A 48 -13.77 15.95 0.95
C LYS A 48 -12.80 16.08 -0.23
N ARG A 49 -11.70 15.33 -0.21
CA ARG A 49 -10.64 15.31 -1.23
C ARG A 49 -10.48 13.94 -1.89
N GLU A 50 -11.49 13.09 -1.82
CA GLU A 50 -11.44 11.72 -2.37
C GLU A 50 -11.11 11.66 -3.87
N ASP A 51 -11.43 12.70 -4.64
CA ASP A 51 -11.11 12.78 -6.08
C ASP A 51 -9.60 12.80 -6.35
N GLU A 52 -8.78 13.29 -5.41
CA GLU A 52 -7.32 13.34 -5.57
C GLU A 52 -6.66 11.95 -5.56
N ILE A 53 -7.34 10.97 -4.98
CA ILE A 53 -6.84 9.60 -4.78
C ILE A 53 -7.63 8.57 -5.59
N ASN A 54 -8.72 8.97 -6.25
CA ASN A 54 -9.50 8.09 -7.09
C ASN A 54 -8.65 7.56 -8.25
N SER A 55 -8.62 6.24 -8.42
CA SER A 55 -7.80 5.53 -9.41
C SER A 55 -6.29 5.78 -9.31
N GLN A 56 -5.80 6.35 -8.21
CA GLN A 56 -4.37 6.53 -7.95
C GLN A 56 -3.82 5.34 -7.17
N ILE A 57 -2.58 4.93 -7.46
CA ILE A 57 -1.91 3.91 -6.66
C ILE A 57 -1.59 4.50 -5.28
N LEU A 58 -2.04 3.82 -4.23
CA LEU A 58 -1.87 4.21 -2.82
C LEU A 58 -0.96 3.27 -2.05
N SER A 59 -0.70 2.07 -2.56
CA SER A 59 0.19 1.11 -1.92
C SER A 59 0.71 0.07 -2.92
N PHE A 60 1.74 -0.66 -2.52
CA PHE A 60 2.44 -1.64 -3.34
C PHE A 60 2.63 -2.95 -2.59
N SER A 61 2.80 -4.04 -3.34
CA SER A 61 3.30 -5.27 -2.74
C SER A 61 4.32 -5.99 -3.61
N ILE A 62 5.20 -6.76 -2.96
CA ILE A 62 6.14 -7.65 -3.60
C ILE A 62 5.95 -9.06 -3.02
N SER A 63 5.59 -10.01 -3.87
CA SER A 63 5.59 -11.44 -3.54
C SER A 63 6.82 -12.09 -4.18
N HIS A 64 7.58 -12.88 -3.43
CA HIS A 64 8.74 -13.57 -4.00
C HIS A 64 8.98 -14.96 -3.41
N ASP A 65 9.64 -15.81 -4.19
CA ASP A 65 10.12 -17.12 -3.76
C ASP A 65 11.60 -17.29 -4.19
N HIS A 66 12.06 -18.54 -4.26
CA HIS A 66 13.42 -18.89 -4.65
C HIS A 66 13.86 -18.44 -6.06
N CYS A 67 12.92 -18.14 -6.98
CA CYS A 67 13.27 -17.69 -8.33
C CYS A 67 12.39 -16.56 -8.88
N SER A 68 11.15 -16.45 -8.42
CA SER A 68 10.14 -15.56 -9.00
C SER A 68 9.83 -14.36 -8.10
N VAL A 69 9.54 -13.22 -8.73
CA VAL A 69 9.06 -11.99 -8.08
C VAL A 69 7.81 -11.51 -8.81
N ARG A 70 6.80 -11.06 -8.05
CA ARG A 70 5.59 -10.38 -8.55
C ARG A 70 5.39 -9.08 -7.80
N ILE A 71 5.18 -8.00 -8.55
CA ILE A 71 5.00 -6.64 -8.05
C ILE A 71 3.60 -6.16 -8.44
N TYR A 72 2.87 -5.65 -7.46
CA TYR A 72 1.53 -5.10 -7.66
C TYR A 72 1.44 -3.68 -7.08
N GLY A 73 0.61 -2.84 -7.72
CA GLY A 73 0.12 -1.58 -7.15
C GLY A 73 -1.36 -1.70 -6.82
N TYR A 74 -1.82 -1.01 -5.78
CA TYR A 74 -3.20 -1.06 -5.30
C TYR A 74 -3.82 0.33 -5.34
N TYR A 75 -5.06 0.41 -5.82
CA TYR A 75 -5.74 1.67 -6.04
C TYR A 75 -7.24 1.55 -5.73
N PRO A 76 -7.87 2.62 -5.21
CA PRO A 76 -9.31 2.66 -5.03
C PRO A 76 -10.00 3.13 -6.32
N VAL A 77 -11.23 2.67 -6.52
CA VAL A 77 -12.20 3.27 -7.45
C VAL A 77 -13.36 3.75 -6.61
N ILE A 78 -13.57 5.07 -6.61
CA ILE A 78 -14.51 5.75 -5.71
C ILE A 78 -15.71 6.22 -6.54
N ASN A 79 -16.91 5.78 -6.15
CA ASN A 79 -18.18 6.13 -6.77
C ASN A 79 -19.17 6.57 -5.68
N GLY A 80 -19.18 7.86 -5.37
CA GLY A 80 -19.94 8.41 -4.24
C GLY A 80 -19.51 7.77 -2.92
N ALA A 81 -20.46 7.14 -2.22
CA ALA A 81 -20.20 6.47 -0.94
C ALA A 81 -19.49 5.10 -1.09
N GLU A 82 -19.59 4.45 -2.26
CA GLU A 82 -18.95 3.16 -2.50
C GLU A 82 -17.47 3.34 -2.88
N THR A 83 -16.60 2.50 -2.32
CA THR A 83 -15.21 2.38 -2.75
C THR A 83 -14.87 0.92 -3.00
N LYS A 84 -14.31 0.62 -4.17
CA LYS A 84 -13.76 -0.69 -4.52
C LYS A 84 -12.24 -0.61 -4.55
N TYR A 85 -11.56 -1.64 -4.08
CA TYR A 85 -10.10 -1.71 -4.07
C TYR A 85 -9.64 -2.72 -5.10
N HIS A 86 -8.79 -2.27 -6.00
CA HIS A 86 -8.26 -3.05 -7.11
C HIS A 86 -6.75 -3.17 -7.01
N ARG A 87 -6.20 -4.19 -7.68
CA ARG A 87 -4.75 -4.35 -7.85
C ARG A 87 -4.40 -4.35 -9.33
N HIS A 88 -3.25 -3.77 -9.64
CA HIS A 88 -2.66 -3.75 -10.97
C HIS A 88 -1.32 -4.51 -10.93
N PRO A 89 -1.12 -5.55 -11.77
CA PRO A 89 0.18 -6.19 -11.92
C PRO A 89 1.15 -5.22 -12.58
N ILE A 90 2.19 -4.80 -11.86
CA ILE A 90 3.23 -3.90 -12.37
C ILE A 90 4.27 -4.73 -13.12
N HIS A 91 4.75 -5.82 -12.51
CA HIS A 91 5.74 -6.70 -13.12
C HIS A 91 5.75 -8.09 -12.50
N SER A 92 6.10 -9.10 -13.29
CA SER A 92 6.33 -10.47 -12.84
C SER A 92 7.52 -11.04 -13.62
N PHE A 93 8.51 -11.58 -12.93
CA PHE A 93 9.75 -12.05 -13.54
C PHE A 93 10.45 -13.13 -12.71
N ASP A 94 11.30 -13.92 -13.37
CA ASP A 94 12.21 -14.87 -12.73
C ASP A 94 13.63 -14.29 -12.72
N PHE A 95 14.16 -14.03 -11.53
CA PHE A 95 15.47 -13.37 -11.34
C PHE A 95 16.67 -14.31 -11.47
N THR A 96 16.44 -15.62 -11.64
CA THR A 96 17.48 -16.63 -11.86
C THR A 96 17.72 -16.90 -13.35
N THR A 97 16.79 -16.45 -14.21
CA THR A 97 16.92 -16.56 -15.67
C THR A 97 17.85 -15.49 -16.27
N LEU A 98 18.27 -15.70 -17.52
CA LEU A 98 19.05 -14.74 -18.31
C LEU A 98 20.31 -14.23 -17.59
N ASP A 99 21.03 -15.13 -16.91
CA ASP A 99 22.23 -14.81 -16.13
C ASP A 99 22.00 -13.73 -15.05
N GLY A 100 20.79 -13.71 -14.47
CA GLY A 100 20.44 -12.78 -13.40
C GLY A 100 20.23 -11.34 -13.84
N LYS A 101 19.90 -11.11 -15.12
CA LYS A 101 19.64 -9.77 -15.68
C LYS A 101 18.70 -8.92 -14.82
N ASP A 102 17.65 -9.52 -14.26
CA ASP A 102 16.61 -8.83 -13.47
C ASP A 102 16.82 -8.93 -11.94
N LYS A 103 17.99 -9.42 -11.49
CA LYS A 103 18.30 -9.63 -10.06
C LYS A 103 18.11 -8.39 -9.19
N TRP A 104 18.36 -7.21 -9.74
CA TRP A 104 18.26 -5.94 -8.99
C TRP A 104 16.93 -5.21 -9.19
N THR A 105 16.01 -5.74 -9.98
CA THR A 105 14.77 -5.05 -10.35
C THR A 105 13.88 -4.77 -9.14
N ALA A 106 13.63 -5.77 -8.29
CA ALA A 106 12.84 -5.60 -7.07
C ALA A 106 13.49 -4.60 -6.09
N TYR A 107 14.81 -4.70 -5.93
CA TYR A 107 15.57 -3.78 -5.07
C TYR A 107 15.45 -2.32 -5.54
N ARG A 108 15.68 -2.07 -6.84
CA ARG A 108 15.57 -0.72 -7.42
C ARG A 108 14.14 -0.18 -7.34
N PHE A 109 13.15 -1.05 -7.55
CA PHE A 109 11.74 -0.69 -7.39
C PHE A 109 11.43 -0.26 -5.96
N THR A 110 11.80 -1.07 -4.96
CA THR A 110 11.62 -0.72 -3.54
C THR A 110 12.33 0.59 -3.19
N LYS A 111 13.58 0.77 -3.64
CA LYS A 111 14.31 2.01 -3.42
C LYS A 111 13.57 3.22 -4.00
N ASN A 112 13.06 3.12 -5.22
CA ASN A 112 12.28 4.19 -5.85
C ASN A 112 10.96 4.48 -5.13
N ILE A 113 10.31 3.47 -4.53
CA ILE A 113 9.13 3.71 -3.67
C ILE A 113 9.52 4.66 -2.53
N TYR A 114 10.62 4.39 -1.83
CA TYR A 114 11.03 5.20 -0.68
C TYR A 114 11.63 6.56 -1.07
N ASP A 115 12.45 6.60 -2.12
CA ASP A 115 13.20 7.80 -2.50
C ASP A 115 12.34 8.80 -3.31
N VAL A 116 11.36 8.31 -4.06
CA VAL A 116 10.60 9.13 -5.02
C VAL A 116 9.12 9.22 -4.64
N TRP A 117 8.44 8.07 -4.53
CA TRP A 117 6.98 8.06 -4.40
C TRP A 117 6.50 8.38 -2.98
N MET A 118 7.14 7.80 -1.96
CA MET A 118 6.73 7.93 -0.56
C MET A 118 6.78 9.38 -0.05
N PRO A 119 7.79 10.21 -0.36
CA PRO A 119 7.83 11.59 0.10
C PRO A 119 6.66 12.43 -0.40
N GLU A 120 6.21 12.23 -1.65
CA GLU A 120 5.04 12.90 -2.19
C GLU A 120 3.76 12.39 -1.54
N HIS A 121 3.64 11.07 -1.36
CA HIS A 121 2.50 10.46 -0.70
C HIS A 121 2.35 10.92 0.76
N PHE A 122 3.46 10.99 1.48
CA PHE A 122 3.52 11.49 2.85
C PHE A 122 3.05 12.95 2.96
N LYS A 123 3.51 13.83 2.06
CA LYS A 123 3.02 15.23 2.00
C LYS A 123 1.51 15.32 1.77
N LYS A 124 0.95 14.46 0.92
CA LYS A 124 -0.50 14.40 0.68
C LYS A 124 -1.26 13.99 1.94
N ILE A 125 -0.76 12.99 2.67
CA ILE A 125 -1.35 12.55 3.94
C ILE A 125 -1.30 13.67 4.98
N CYS A 126 -0.14 14.30 5.20
CA CYS A 126 0.00 15.42 6.14
C CYS A 126 -0.97 16.56 5.78
N SER A 127 -1.02 16.94 4.50
CA SER A 127 -1.95 17.97 4.02
C SER A 127 -3.41 17.65 4.29
N ALA A 128 -3.82 16.37 4.26
CA ALA A 128 -5.17 15.97 4.62
C ALA A 128 -5.38 15.97 6.14
N ILE A 129 -4.40 15.52 6.93
CA ILE A 129 -4.45 15.55 8.40
C ILE A 129 -4.59 16.99 8.92
N ASP A 130 -3.83 17.93 8.35
CA ASP A 130 -3.85 19.35 8.73
C ASP A 130 -5.22 20.04 8.51
N GLN A 131 -6.11 19.40 7.73
CA GLN A 131 -7.45 19.90 7.43
C GLN A 131 -8.54 19.16 8.21
N LEU A 132 -8.17 18.22 9.09
CA LEU A 132 -9.15 17.51 9.92
C LEU A 132 -9.83 18.49 10.89
N PRO A 133 -11.15 18.36 11.11
CA PRO A 133 -11.86 19.16 12.10
C PRO A 133 -11.32 18.89 13.52
N ASN A 134 -11.22 19.94 14.35
CA ASN A 134 -10.73 19.83 15.73
C ASN A 134 -11.51 18.82 16.59
N ASP A 135 -12.80 18.63 16.32
CA ASP A 135 -13.66 17.68 17.04
C ASP A 135 -13.24 16.22 16.84
N VAL A 136 -12.57 15.92 15.71
CA VAL A 136 -12.02 14.57 15.42
C VAL A 136 -10.74 14.34 16.23
N LEU A 137 -9.93 15.39 16.44
CA LEU A 137 -8.67 15.32 17.21
C LEU A 137 -8.93 15.26 18.73
N ALA A 138 -10.00 15.89 19.22
CA ALA A 138 -10.37 15.86 20.63
C ALA A 138 -10.86 14.48 21.11
N LEU A 139 -11.37 13.63 20.22
CA LEU A 139 -11.84 12.28 20.57
C LEU A 139 -10.69 11.32 20.91
N SER A 140 -9.50 11.48 20.31
CA SER A 140 -8.34 10.62 20.61
C SER A 140 -7.70 10.88 21.97
N GLU A 141 -7.89 12.06 22.56
CA GLU A 141 -7.35 12.38 23.89
C GLU A 141 -8.23 11.81 25.03
N SER A 142 -9.46 11.39 24.72
CA SER A 142 -10.41 10.89 25.71
C SER A 142 -10.29 9.39 26.02
N THR A 143 -9.47 8.65 25.26
CA THR A 143 -9.30 7.19 25.40
C THR A 143 -8.06 6.75 26.20
N ASP A 144 -7.23 7.68 26.67
CA ASP A 144 -6.01 7.38 27.47
C ASP A 144 -6.21 7.47 29.00
N VAL A 145 -7.46 7.41 29.47
CA VAL A 145 -7.74 7.27 30.91
C VAL A 145 -8.52 5.99 31.17
N CYS A 146 -7.78 4.90 31.43
CA CYS A 146 -8.25 3.81 32.29
C CYS A 146 -7.06 3.13 32.98
#